data_AF-A0A915U9I0-F1
#
_entry.id   AF-A0A915U9I0-F1
#
_cell.length_a   1.000
_cell.length_b   1.000
_cell.length_c   1.000
_cell.angle_alpha   90.00
_cell.angle_beta   90.00
_cell.angle_gamma   90.00
#
_symmetry.space_group_name_H-M   'P 1'
#
loop_
_entity.id
_entity.type
_entity.pdbx_description
1 polymer ?
#
loop_
_entity_poly.entity_id
_entity_poly.type
_entity_poly.pdbx_seq_one_letter_code
_entity_poly.pdbx_strand_id
1 'polypeptide(L)' 'MGDVLVRRDDGGYGIFNYRGERVMDALLGSPAEAAQLAADIVSPWRGRVQIDDSGTGA' A
#
# COMPACT_ATOMS: atom_id res chain seq x y z
N MET A 1 -9.92 6.94 10.71
CA MET A 1 -8.46 6.80 10.48
C MET A 1 -8.31 6.01 9.19
N GLY A 2 -7.78 6.63 8.14
CA GLY A 2 -7.76 6.10 6.78
C GLY A 2 -6.35 5.80 6.28
N ASP A 3 -5.42 5.49 7.18
CA ASP A 3 -4.03 5.24 6.82
C ASP A 3 -3.88 3.87 6.14
N VAL A 4 -3.01 3.82 5.14
CA VAL A 4 -2.72 2.61 4.37
C VAL A 4 -1.23 2.36 4.26
N LEU A 5 -0.90 1.09 4.04
CA LEU A 5 0.45 0.57 3.94
C LEU A 5 0.62 -0.09 2.57
N VAL A 6 1.62 0.36 1.82
CA VAL A 6 2.09 -0.29 0.59
C VAL A 6 3.13 -1.33 0.98
N ARG A 7 2.94 -2.59 0.57
CA ARG A 7 3.85 -3.71 0.84
C ARG A 7 4.08 -4.54 -0.41
N ARG A 8 5.27 -5.15 -0.51
CA ARG A 8 5.56 -6.16 -1.52
C ARG A 8 4.79 -7.46 -1.23
N ASP A 9 4.25 -8.08 -2.27
CA ASP A 9 3.49 -9.33 -2.25
C ASP A 9 3.94 -10.24 -3.42
N ASP A 10 3.47 -11.49 -3.48
CA ASP A 10 3.94 -12.57 -4.37
C ASP A 10 3.87 -12.27 -5.88
N GLY A 11 3.29 -11.14 -6.29
CA GLY A 11 3.25 -10.69 -7.69
C GLY A 11 3.52 -9.20 -7.91
N GLY A 12 3.94 -8.43 -6.89
CA GLY A 12 4.13 -6.98 -7.02
C GLY A 12 3.97 -6.24 -5.70
N TYR A 13 3.25 -5.12 -5.72
CA TYR A 13 2.91 -4.34 -4.53
C TYR A 13 1.40 -4.33 -4.29
N GLY A 14 1.01 -4.47 -3.02
CA GLY A 14 -0.37 -4.38 -2.55
C GLY A 14 -0.56 -3.21 -1.58
N ILE A 15 -1.80 -2.74 -1.47
CA ILE A 15 -2.22 -1.68 -0.54
C ILE A 15 -3.06 -2.32 0.56
N PHE A 16 -2.66 -2.11 1.82
CA PHE A 16 -3.25 -2.72 3.00
C PHE A 16 -3.69 -1.65 3.99
N ASN A 17 -4.73 -1.92 4.77
CA ASN A 17 -5.07 -1.06 5.90
C ASN A 17 -4.18 -1.40 7.10
N TYR A 18 -4.30 -0.62 8.18
CA TYR A 18 -3.56 -0.83 9.43
C TYR A 18 -3.85 -2.18 10.13
N ARG A 19 -4.91 -2.90 9.75
CA ARG A 19 -5.24 -4.24 10.25
C ARG A 19 -4.57 -5.34 9.43
N GLY A 20 -3.85 -4.98 8.37
CA GLY A 20 -3.24 -5.92 7.43
C GLY A 20 -4.21 -6.49 6.41
N GLU A 21 -5.44 -5.96 6.33
CA GLU A 21 -6.41 -6.38 5.32
C GLU A 21 -6.08 -5.68 4.00
N ARG A 22 -6.09 -6.45 2.91
CA ARG A 22 -5.89 -5.91 1.57
C ARG A 22 -7.07 -5.02 1.20
N VAL A 23 -6.77 -3.77 0.85
CA VAL A 23 -7.78 -2.76 0.52
C VAL A 23 -8.25 -2.91 -0.93
N MET A 24 -7.38 -3.44 -1.79
CA MET A 24 -7.66 -3.59 -3.21
C MET A 24 -6.85 -4.71 -3.85
N ASP A 25 -7.50 -5.47 -4.73
CA ASP A 25 -6.89 -6.48 -5.59
C ASP A 25 -6.37 -5.85 -6.88
N ALA A 26 -5.29 -5.09 -6.76
CA ALA A 26 -4.47 -4.67 -7.89
C ALA A 26 -3.06 -5.24 -7.72
N LEU A 27 -2.51 -5.79 -8.81
CA LEU A 27 -1.10 -6.17 -8.89
C LEU A 27 -0.35 -4.96 -9.45
N LEU A 28 0.31 -4.21 -8.57
CA LEU A 28 1.02 -3.00 -8.93
C LEU A 28 2.49 -3.35 -9.18
N GLY A 29 3.00 -2.97 -10.34
CA GLY A 29 4.32 -3.43 -10.81
C GLY A 29 5.49 -2.68 -10.19
N SER A 30 5.21 -1.53 -9.56
CA SER A 30 6.23 -0.69 -8.94
C SER A 30 5.74 -0.08 -7.62
N PRO A 31 6.66 0.23 -6.69
CA PRO A 31 6.29 0.89 -5.43
C PRO A 31 5.77 2.31 -5.66
N ALA A 32 6.24 3.00 -6.72
CA ALA A 32 5.80 4.34 -7.07
C ALA A 32 4.34 4.37 -7.53
N GLU A 33 3.95 3.42 -8.39
CA GLU A 33 2.57 3.24 -8.83
C GLU A 33 1.65 2.91 -7.65
N ALA A 34 2.11 2.02 -6.76
CA ALA A 34 1.37 1.66 -5.55
C ALA A 34 1.19 2.82 -4.58
N ALA A 35 2.23 3.65 -4.40
CA ALA A 35 2.17 4.82 -3.54
C ALA A 35 1.23 5.90 -4.09
N GLN A 36 1.25 6.15 -5.40
CA GLN A 36 0.35 7.11 -6.05
C GLN A 36 -1.11 6.70 -5.88
N LEU A 37 -1.41 5.44 -6.16
CA LEU A 37 -2.76 4.90 -6.04
C LEU A 37 -3.24 4.88 -4.58
N ALA A 38 -2.35 4.52 -3.65
CA ALA A 38 -2.64 4.59 -2.22
C ALA A 38 -2.96 6.03 -1.77
N ALA A 39 -2.21 7.03 -2.27
CA ALA A 39 -2.45 8.43 -1.96
C ALA A 39 -3.82 8.90 -2.45
N ASP A 40 -4.21 8.48 -3.65
CA ASP A 40 -5.52 8.81 -4.22
C ASP A 40 -6.66 8.22 -3.37
N ILE A 41 -6.53 6.96 -2.94
CA ILE A 41 -7.53 6.27 -2.09
C ILE A 41 -7.73 6.98 -0.76
N VAL A 42 -6.65 7.41 -0.10
CA VAL A 42 -6.72 7.98 1.25
C VAL A 42 -6.92 9.50 1.28
N SER A 43 -6.79 10.16 0.13
CA SER A 43 -6.97 11.61 -0.02
C SER A 43 -8.27 12.16 0.57
N PRO A 44 -9.46 11.49 0.43
CA PRO A 44 -10.71 12.03 0.97
C PRO A 44 -10.75 12.03 2.50
N TRP A 45 -9.94 11.18 3.14
CA TRP A 45 -9.92 10.99 4.59
C TRP A 45 -8.68 11.57 5.25
N ARG A 46 -7.83 12.28 4.49
CA ARG A 46 -6.52 12.77 4.93
C ARG A 46 -5.67 11.67 5.57
N GLY A 47 -5.81 10.43 5.06
CA GLY A 47 -5.01 9.31 5.52
C GLY A 47 -3.57 9.44 5.05
N ARG A 48 -2.67 8.75 5.74
CA ARG A 48 -1.25 8.68 5.41
C ARG A 48 -0.95 7.41 4.62
N VAL A 49 -0.02 7.51 3.68
CA VAL A 49 0.55 6.36 2.99
C VAL A 49 1.89 6.06 3.63
N GLN A 50 2.07 4.84 4.09
CA GLN A 50 3.36 4.29 4.48
C GLN A 50 3.81 3.29 3.42
N ILE A 51 5.10 3.29 3.10
CA ILE A 51 5.68 2.30 2.21
C ILE A 51 6.59 1.44 3.06
N ASP A 52 6.25 0.16 3.15
CA ASP A 52 7.07 -0.84 3.78
C ASP A 52 7.82 -1.59 2.68
N ASP A 53 9.01 -1.07 2.38
CA ASP A 53 9.97 -1.64 1.44
C ASP A 53 11.00 -2.53 2.16
N SER A 54 10.62 -3.12 3.31
CA SER A 54 11.48 -4.07 4.05
C SER A 54 11.55 -5.44 3.36
N GLY A 55 11.73 -5.44 2.04
CA GLY A 55 12.10 -6.61 1.25
C GLY A 55 13.53 -7.08 1.54
N THR A 56 13.88 -7.35 2.81
CA THR A 56 14.94 -8.27 3.24
C THR A 56 14.97 -8.39 4.76
N GLY A 57 14.70 -9.59 5.30
CA GLY A 57 15.17 -9.96 6.64
C GLY A 57 14.30 -10.89 7.50
N ALA A 58 13.97 -12.09 7.01
CA ALA A 58 14.00 -13.36 7.78
C ALA A 58 13.78 -14.54 6.82
#